data_AF-A0A2T4ZCE5-F1
#
_entry.id   AF-A0A2T4ZCE5-F1
#
_cell.length_a   1.000
_cell.length_b   1.000
_cell.length_c   1.000
_cell.angle_alpha   90.00
_cell.angle_beta   90.00
_cell.angle_gamma   90.00
#
_symmetry.space_group_name_H-M   'P 1'
#
loop_
_entity.id
_entity.type
_entity.pdbx_description
1 polymer ?
#
loop_
_entity_poly.entity_id
_entity_poly.type
_entity_poly.pdbx_seq_one_letter_code
_entity_poly.pdbx_strand_id
1 'polypeptide(L)'
;MHAGFQNPFIRIHLLYHANQQGITAQRMQSELGRHGYQVDEQIVQQHLQHLQQEHFLSAQGQDYQITPEGKQELNEVQQKLQPLYHEVVQ
;
A
#
# COMPACT_ATOMS: atom_id res chain seq x y z
N MET A 1 -6.88 -4.38 -14.96
CA MET A 1 -6.13 -5.44 -14.24
C MET A 1 -7.12 -6.21 -13.38
N HIS A 2 -7.06 -7.54 -13.29
CA HIS A 2 -7.97 -8.30 -12.42
C HIS A 2 -7.68 -7.99 -10.94
N ALA A 3 -8.69 -7.96 -10.08
CA ALA A 3 -8.56 -7.55 -8.67
C ALA A 3 -7.45 -8.30 -7.91
N GLY A 4 -7.28 -9.59 -8.20
CA GLY A 4 -6.21 -10.41 -7.63
C GLY A 4 -4.79 -9.91 -7.92
N PHE A 5 -4.56 -9.30 -9.09
CA PHE A 5 -3.29 -8.67 -9.44
C PHE A 5 -3.19 -7.24 -8.90
N GLN A 6 -4.31 -6.51 -8.83
CA GLN A 6 -4.33 -5.11 -8.40
C GLN A 6 -4.10 -4.95 -6.88
N ASN A 7 -4.67 -5.85 -6.07
CA ASN A 7 -4.62 -5.77 -4.61
C ASN A 7 -3.19 -5.75 -4.03
N PRO A 8 -2.25 -6.60 -4.51
CA PRO A 8 -0.84 -6.48 -4.14
C PRO A 8 -0.25 -5.10 -4.42
N PHE A 9 -0.45 -4.53 -5.62
CA PHE A 9 0.09 -3.21 -5.96
C PHE A 9 -0.47 -2.09 -5.08
N ILE A 10 -1.76 -2.14 -4.76
CA ILE A 10 -2.40 -1.20 -3.84
C ILE A 10 -1.73 -1.27 -2.46
N ARG A 11 -1.59 -2.47 -1.88
CA ARG A 11 -0.97 -2.65 -0.57
C ARG A 11 0.46 -2.11 -0.52
N ILE A 12 1.23 -2.34 -1.58
CA ILE A 12 2.61 -1.83 -1.71
C ILE A 12 2.62 -0.30 -1.75
N HIS A 13 1.69 0.34 -2.49
CA HIS A 13 1.56 1.80 -2.50
C HIS A 13 1.21 2.33 -1.10
N LEU A 14 0.25 1.71 -0.41
CA LEU A 14 -0.14 2.12 0.95
C LEU A 14 1.05 2.05 1.92
N LEU A 15 1.82 0.95 1.92
CA LEU A 15 3.02 0.83 2.75
C LEU A 15 4.07 1.86 2.38
N TYR A 16 4.32 2.07 1.08
CA TYR A 16 5.27 3.06 0.61
C TYR A 16 4.92 4.47 1.11
N HIS A 17 3.67 4.91 0.95
CA HIS A 17 3.25 6.23 1.38
C HIS A 17 3.24 6.36 2.91
N ALA A 18 2.79 5.33 3.64
CA ALA A 18 2.85 5.28 5.11
C ALA A 18 4.27 5.39 5.67
N ASN A 19 5.28 4.93 4.90
CA ASN A 19 6.69 5.06 5.27
C ASN A 19 7.25 6.47 5.07
N GLN A 20 6.68 7.25 4.16
CA GLN A 20 7.07 8.65 3.96
C GLN A 20 6.42 9.56 5.01
N GLN A 21 5.14 9.34 5.30
CA GLN A 21 4.34 10.12 6.23
C GLN A 21 3.04 9.39 6.59
N GLY A 22 2.36 9.81 7.65
CA GLY A 22 1.01 9.30 7.98
C GLY A 22 0.04 9.45 6.80
N ILE A 23 -0.85 8.46 6.63
CA ILE A 23 -1.81 8.41 5.53
C ILE A 23 -3.25 8.21 6.01
N THR A 24 -4.21 8.75 5.27
CA THR A 24 -5.65 8.50 5.46
C THR A 24 -6.23 7.77 4.25
N ALA A 25 -7.41 7.16 4.42
CA ALA A 25 -8.11 6.50 3.31
C ALA A 25 -8.43 7.48 2.17
N GLN A 26 -8.95 8.66 2.50
CA GLN A 26 -9.25 9.72 1.53
C GLN A 26 -8.01 10.13 0.73
N ARG A 27 -6.87 10.39 1.39
CA ARG A 27 -5.62 10.77 0.70
C ARG A 27 -5.16 9.68 -0.24
N MET A 28 -5.22 8.44 0.21
CA MET A 28 -4.74 7.31 -0.60
C MET A 28 -5.67 6.96 -1.74
N GLN A 29 -6.98 7.14 -1.60
CA GLN A 29 -7.93 7.04 -2.69
C GLN A 29 -7.57 8.01 -3.82
N SER A 30 -7.27 9.26 -3.48
CA SER A 30 -6.87 10.28 -4.46
C SER A 30 -5.55 9.94 -5.15
N GLU A 31 -4.53 9.51 -4.39
CA GLU A 31 -3.23 9.14 -4.94
C GLU A 31 -3.33 7.89 -5.85
N LEU A 32 -4.05 6.84 -5.42
CA LEU A 32 -4.28 5.66 -6.23
C LEU A 32 -5.05 5.99 -7.53
N GLY A 33 -6.01 6.91 -7.45
CA GLY A 33 -6.72 7.42 -8.63
C GLY A 33 -5.78 8.07 -9.66
N ARG A 34 -4.76 8.82 -9.21
CA ARG A 34 -3.74 9.43 -10.09
C ARG A 34 -2.85 8.39 -10.76
N HIS A 35 -2.70 7.21 -10.16
CA HIS A 35 -1.99 6.06 -10.74
C HIS A 35 -2.88 5.18 -11.63
N GLY A 36 -4.13 5.58 -11.89
CA GLY A 36 -5.05 4.86 -12.77
C GLY A 36 -5.81 3.72 -12.10
N TYR A 37 -5.76 3.60 -10.76
CA TYR A 37 -6.58 2.63 -10.04
C TYR A 37 -7.99 3.18 -9.84
N GLN A 38 -9.00 2.42 -10.29
CA GLN A 38 -10.40 2.68 -9.97
C GLN A 38 -10.72 2.00 -8.63
N VAL A 39 -10.46 2.71 -7.54
CA VAL A 39 -10.73 2.23 -6.18
C VAL A 39 -11.52 3.25 -5.39
N ASP A 40 -12.53 2.77 -4.69
CA ASP A 40 -13.32 3.58 -3.77
C ASP A 40 -12.61 3.70 -2.42
N GLU A 41 -12.92 4.77 -1.68
CA GLU A 41 -12.36 5.02 -0.34
C GLU A 41 -12.62 3.83 0.61
N GLN A 42 -13.78 3.18 0.50
CA GLN A 42 -14.11 2.00 1.29
C GLN A 42 -13.16 0.82 1.03
N ILE A 43 -12.74 0.61 -0.22
CA ILE A 43 -11.78 -0.45 -0.58
C ILE A 43 -10.40 -0.11 0.00
N VAL A 44 -10.00 1.16 -0.10
CA VAL A 44 -8.74 1.64 0.51
C VAL A 44 -8.77 1.46 2.02
N GLN A 45 -9.88 1.79 2.67
CA GLN A 45 -10.08 1.61 4.11
C GLN A 45 -9.96 0.14 4.52
N GLN A 46 -10.52 -0.80 3.75
CA GLN A 46 -10.37 -2.24 3.99
C GLN A 46 -8.91 -2.68 3.91
N HIS A 47 -8.16 -2.20 2.91
CA HIS A 47 -6.73 -2.51 2.80
C HIS A 47 -5.91 -1.94 3.98
N LEU A 48 -6.21 -0.72 4.42
CA LEU A 48 -5.55 -0.12 5.59
C LEU A 48 -5.83 -0.92 6.86
N GLN A 49 -7.08 -1.36 7.06
CA GLN A 49 -7.47 -2.22 8.18
C GLN A 49 -6.76 -3.58 8.14
N HIS A 50 -6.66 -4.22 6.98
CA HIS A 50 -5.92 -5.49 6.86
C HIS A 50 -4.42 -5.30 7.17
N LEU A 51 -3.77 -4.28 6.61
CA LEU A 51 -2.37 -4.00 6.89
C LEU A 51 -2.12 -3.68 8.38
N GLN A 52 -3.10 -3.07 9.06
CA GLN A 52 -3.06 -2.87 10.51
C GLN A 52 -3.19 -4.20 11.28
N GLN A 53 -4.12 -5.08 10.87
CA GLN A 53 -4.30 -6.41 11.47
C GLN A 53 -3.06 -7.30 11.31
N GLU A 54 -2.31 -7.11 10.22
CA GLU A 54 -1.03 -7.76 9.95
C GLU A 54 0.16 -7.08 10.65
N HIS A 55 -0.09 -6.07 11.49
CA HIS A 55 0.92 -5.30 12.22
C HIS A 55 1.89 -4.51 11.33
N PHE A 56 1.59 -4.29 10.05
CA PHE A 56 2.40 -3.44 9.18
C PHE A 56 2.09 -1.95 9.30
N LEU A 57 0.87 -1.63 9.74
CA LEU A 57 0.43 -0.26 10.03
C LEU A 57 -0.07 -0.17 11.48
N SER A 58 0.00 1.03 12.04
CA SER A 58 -0.63 1.41 13.29
C SER A 58 -1.57 2.59 13.05
N ALA A 59 -2.76 2.55 13.64
CA ALA A 59 -3.74 3.62 13.53
C ALA A 59 -3.57 4.62 14.69
N GLN A 60 -3.49 5.91 14.36
CA GLN A 60 -3.51 7.05 15.27
C GLN A 60 -4.66 7.96 14.89
N GLY A 61 -5.84 7.70 15.45
CA GLY A 61 -7.07 8.41 15.06
C GLY A 61 -7.49 8.02 13.63
N GLN A 62 -7.46 8.99 12.71
CA GLN A 62 -7.78 8.76 11.29
C GLN A 62 -6.54 8.46 10.43
N ASP A 63 -5.34 8.65 10.99
CA ASP A 63 -4.08 8.44 10.29
C ASP A 63 -3.53 7.04 10.53
N TYR A 64 -2.95 6.45 9.49
CA TYR A 64 -2.17 5.22 9.55
C TYR A 64 -0.68 5.55 9.40
N GLN A 65 0.14 4.98 10.27
CA GLN A 65 1.60 5.08 10.22
C GLN A 65 2.23 3.71 10.05
N ILE A 66 3.35 3.64 9.35
CA ILE A 66 4.07 2.38 9.19
C ILE A 66 4.74 1.96 10.51
N THR A 67 4.70 0.66 10.81
CA THR A 67 5.41 0.06 11.94
C THR A 67 6.83 -0.35 11.53
N PRO A 68 7.73 -0.70 12.48
CA PRO A 68 9.00 -1.33 12.15
C PRO A 68 8.85 -2.59 11.29
N GLU A 69 7.87 -3.44 11.60
CA GLU A 69 7.55 -4.65 10.86
C GLU A 69 7.10 -4.33 9.43
N GLY A 70 6.23 -3.34 9.25
CA GLY A 70 5.80 -2.87 7.93
C GLY A 70 6.96 -2.31 7.09
N LYS A 71 7.93 -1.65 7.73
CA LYS A 71 9.15 -1.18 7.04
C LYS A 71 10.01 -2.34 6.54
N GLN A 72 10.14 -3.39 7.34
CA GLN A 72 10.85 -4.61 6.94
C GLN A 72 10.16 -5.27 5.75
N GLU A 73 8.84 -5.46 5.81
CA GLU A 73 8.05 -6.02 4.72
C GLU A 73 8.18 -5.19 3.43
N LEU A 74 8.09 -3.86 3.53
CA LEU A 74 8.28 -2.97 2.38
C LEU A 74 9.67 -3.12 1.75
N ASN A 75 10.71 -3.21 2.56
CA ASN A 75 12.08 -3.41 2.08
C ASN A 75 12.22 -4.75 1.33
N GLU A 76 11.65 -5.83 1.87
CA GLU A 76 11.67 -7.14 1.21
C GLU A 76 10.94 -7.13 -0.14
N VAL A 77 9.77 -6.48 -0.19
CA VAL A 77 9.01 -6.30 -1.42
C VAL A 77 9.83 -5.51 -2.45
N GLN A 78 10.49 -4.43 -2.06
CA GLN A 78 11.32 -3.63 -2.97
C GLN A 78 12.48 -4.44 -3.57
N GLN A 79 13.15 -5.27 -2.75
CA GLN A 79 14.20 -6.17 -3.22
C GLN A 79 13.69 -7.19 -4.25
N LYS A 80 12.46 -7.69 -4.09
CA LYS A 80 11.84 -8.65 -5.02
C LYS A 80 11.25 -7.97 -6.27
N LEU A 81 10.79 -6.72 -6.16
CA LEU A 81 10.23 -5.96 -7.29
C LEU A 81 11.28 -5.57 -8.32
N GLN A 82 12.50 -5.26 -7.88
CA GLN A 82 13.56 -4.84 -8.79
C GLN A 82 13.86 -5.86 -9.90
N PRO A 83 14.15 -7.15 -9.61
CA PRO A 83 14.35 -8.14 -10.68
C PRO A 83 13.06 -8.37 -11.49
N LEU A 84 11.90 -8.47 -10.83
CA LEU A 84 10.62 -8.67 -11.52
C LEU A 84 10.34 -7.58 -12.56
N TYR A 85 10.64 -6.31 -12.24
CA TYR A 85 10.51 -5.20 -13.19
C TYR A 85 11.36 -5.41 -14.45
N HIS A 86 12.60 -5.87 -14.29
CA HIS A 86 13.48 -6.15 -15.43
C HIS A 86 12.99 -7.32 -16.28
N GLU A 87 12.23 -8.25 -15.70
CA GLU A 87 11.66 -9.40 -16.42
C GLU A 87 10.38 -9.05 -17.18
N VAL A 88 9.51 -8.19 -16.62
CA VAL A 88 8.15 -7.95 -17.17
C VAL A 88 8.03 -6.70 -18.04
N VAL A 89 8.98 -5.76 -17.95
CA VAL A 89 8.96 -4.50 -18.72
C VAL A 89 9.93 -4.55 -19.93
N GLN A 90 10.64 -5.67 -20.12
CA GLN A 90 11.44 -5.92 -21.32
C GLN A 90 10.60 -6.11 -22.58
#